data_AF-A0A7S1MWH3-F1
#
_entry.id   AF-A0A7S1MWH3-F1
#
_cell.length_a   1.000
_cell.length_b   1.000
_cell.length_c   1.000
_cell.angle_alpha   90.00
_cell.angle_beta   90.00
_cell.angle_gamma   90.00
#
_symmetry.space_group_name_H-M   'P 1'
#
loop_
_entity.id
_entity.type
_entity.pdbx_description
1 polymer ?
#
loop_
_entity_poly.entity_id
_entity_poly.type
_entity_poly.pdbx_seq_one_letter_code
_entity_poly.pdbx_strand_id
1 'polypeptide(L)'
;SSGRYHTCAVLEDESVKCWGYNGFGGLGLGDGEHRGDGPNEMGENLPCVDVGSDLGVRSVSAGQYHSCAVLSDMSIKCWGQNGRGQLGVGDTVNRGGSASDMGGNLTSVDL
;
A
#
# COMPACT_ATOMS: atom_id res chain seq x y z
N SER A 1 -3.95 -10.27 -3.07
CA SER A 1 -4.93 -9.61 -3.94
C SER A 1 -4.23 -9.07 -5.18
N SER A 2 -4.84 -9.21 -6.36
CA SER A 2 -4.30 -8.71 -7.63
C SER A 2 -5.21 -7.62 -8.16
N GLY A 3 -4.64 -6.42 -8.33
CA GLY A 3 -5.30 -5.27 -8.94
C GLY A 3 -5.09 -5.23 -10.45
N ARG A 4 -5.40 -4.09 -11.08
CA ARG A 4 -5.22 -3.97 -12.54
C ARG A 4 -3.75 -3.81 -12.94
N TYR A 5 -2.94 -3.15 -12.12
CA TYR A 5 -1.56 -2.78 -12.46
C TYR A 5 -0.52 -3.21 -11.41
N HIS A 6 -0.95 -3.69 -10.25
CA HIS A 6 -0.08 -4.15 -9.18
C HIS A 6 -0.71 -5.31 -8.41
N THR A 7 0.12 -6.07 -7.71
CA THR A 7 -0.29 -7.18 -6.87
C THR A 7 0.25 -6.95 -5.46
N CYS A 8 -0.55 -7.29 -4.45
CA CYS A 8 -0.14 -7.28 -3.04
C CYS A 8 -0.42 -8.63 -2.39
N ALA A 9 0.51 -9.12 -1.58
CA ALA A 9 0.38 -10.36 -0.83
C ALA A 9 0.60 -10.10 0.66
N VAL A 10 -0.30 -10.63 1.48
CA VAL A 10 -0.12 -10.73 2.93
C VAL A 10 0.67 -12.01 3.21
N LEU A 11 1.72 -11.91 4.03
CA LEU A 11 2.61 -12.98 4.41
C LEU A 11 2.19 -13.60 5.75
N GLU A 12 2.80 -14.71 6.13
CA GLU A 12 2.49 -15.42 7.38
C GLU A 12 2.83 -14.60 8.64
N ASP A 13 3.80 -13.70 8.54
CA ASP A 13 4.20 -12.77 9.61
C ASP A 13 3.31 -11.52 9.68
N GLU A 14 2.16 -11.55 9.02
CA GLU A 14 1.20 -10.44 8.91
C GLU A 14 1.77 -9.18 8.22
N SER A 15 2.94 -9.26 7.58
CA SER A 15 3.44 -8.20 6.71
C SER A 15 2.77 -8.24 5.33
N VAL A 16 2.86 -7.13 4.59
CA VAL A 16 2.38 -7.07 3.20
C VAL A 16 3.50 -6.63 2.28
N LYS A 17 3.65 -7.33 1.15
CA LYS A 17 4.54 -6.94 0.04
C LYS A 17 3.72 -6.66 -1.20
N CYS A 18 4.04 -5.59 -1.91
CA CYS A 18 3.36 -5.18 -3.14
C CYS A 18 4.39 -5.00 -4.28
N TRP A 19 4.05 -5.44 -5.48
CA TRP A 19 4.87 -5.30 -6.68
C TRP A 19 4.04 -4.96 -7.93
N GLY A 20 4.70 -4.47 -8.98
CA GLY A 20 4.09 -3.98 -10.22
C GLY A 20 4.24 -2.48 -10.42
N TYR A 21 3.24 -1.85 -11.04
CA TYR A 21 3.23 -0.42 -11.33
C TYR A 21 3.05 0.42 -10.06
N ASN A 22 3.79 1.53 -9.96
CA ASN A 22 3.84 2.38 -8.77
C ASN A 22 3.77 3.89 -9.05
N GLY A 23 3.41 4.32 -10.26
CA GLY A 23 3.38 5.77 -10.59
C GLY A 23 2.40 6.62 -9.78
N PHE A 24 1.54 6.01 -8.97
CA PHE A 24 0.64 6.69 -8.02
C PHE A 24 0.90 6.30 -6.56
N GLY A 25 1.99 5.60 -6.25
CA GLY A 25 2.27 5.12 -4.90
C GLY A 25 1.44 3.90 -4.48
N GLY A 26 0.83 3.17 -5.43
CA GLY A 26 -0.05 2.03 -5.15
C GLY A 26 0.64 0.82 -4.50
N LEU A 27 1.98 0.78 -4.53
CA LEU A 27 2.77 -0.21 -3.78
C LEU A 27 2.96 0.20 -2.32
N GLY A 28 2.86 1.49 -1.99
CA GLY A 28 2.98 1.97 -0.61
C GLY A 28 4.40 1.96 -0.06
N LEU A 29 5.41 2.04 -0.93
CA LEU A 29 6.82 1.96 -0.53
C LEU A 29 7.44 3.32 -0.20
N GLY A 30 6.66 4.40 -0.26
CA GLY A 30 7.15 5.76 -0.03
C GLY A 30 7.99 6.30 -1.18
N ASP A 31 7.83 5.71 -2.36
CA ASP A 31 8.47 6.09 -3.62
C ASP A 31 7.54 5.84 -4.81
N GLY A 32 7.94 6.30 -6.00
CA GLY A 32 7.20 6.11 -7.27
C GLY A 32 7.77 5.02 -8.17
N GLU A 33 8.74 4.23 -7.68
CA GLU A 33 9.47 3.25 -8.49
C GLU A 33 8.65 1.97 -8.63
N HIS A 34 8.68 1.35 -9.81
CA HIS A 34 8.05 0.05 -10.02
C HIS A 34 8.81 -1.05 -9.26
N ARG A 35 8.21 -2.24 -9.13
CA ARG A 35 8.89 -3.42 -8.59
C ARG A 35 8.57 -4.64 -9.42
N GLY A 36 9.58 -5.46 -9.67
CA GLY A 36 9.47 -6.70 -10.43
C GLY A 36 9.63 -6.52 -11.94
N ASP A 37 10.01 -5.32 -12.40
CA ASP A 37 10.39 -5.03 -13.78
C ASP A 37 11.92 -4.98 -13.98
N GLY A 38 12.70 -4.99 -12.90
CA GLY A 38 14.16 -5.00 -12.93
C GLY A 38 14.83 -6.14 -12.14
N PRO A 39 16.15 -6.32 -12.33
CA PRO A 39 16.94 -7.25 -11.52
C PRO A 39 17.07 -6.74 -10.07
N ASN A 40 17.10 -7.67 -9.11
CA ASN A 40 17.28 -7.38 -7.68
C ASN A 40 16.14 -6.61 -7.00
N GLU A 41 14.90 -6.68 -7.51
CA GLU A 41 13.74 -6.00 -6.90
C GLU A 41 12.79 -6.95 -6.14
N MET A 42 13.01 -8.26 -6.26
CA MET A 42 12.12 -9.30 -5.75
C MET A 42 12.76 -10.11 -4.62
N GLY A 43 11.96 -10.93 -3.94
CA GLY A 43 12.40 -11.76 -2.81
C GLY A 43 12.72 -10.92 -1.58
N GLU A 44 13.91 -11.11 -1.02
CA GLU A 44 14.40 -10.34 0.13
C GLU A 44 14.58 -8.85 -0.17
N ASN A 45 14.85 -8.51 -1.45
CA ASN A 45 14.99 -7.12 -1.86
C ASN A 45 13.65 -6.39 -2.03
N LEU A 46 12.52 -7.12 -2.05
CA LEU A 46 11.21 -6.49 -2.10
C LEU A 46 10.83 -6.01 -0.68
N PRO A 47 10.74 -4.70 -0.44
CA PRO A 47 10.45 -4.19 0.89
C PRO A 47 9.01 -4.49 1.30
N CYS A 48 8.77 -4.63 2.61
CA CYS A 48 7.43 -4.65 3.16
C CYS A 48 6.84 -3.24 3.16
N VAL A 49 5.52 -3.14 2.97
CA VAL A 49 4.79 -1.88 3.07
C VAL A 49 4.68 -1.49 4.53
N ASP A 50 5.09 -0.27 4.87
CA ASP A 50 4.92 0.29 6.20
C ASP A 50 3.56 0.96 6.34
N VAL A 51 2.65 0.28 7.05
CA VAL A 51 1.30 0.77 7.37
C VAL A 51 1.24 1.55 8.69
N GLY A 52 2.38 1.83 9.34
CA GLY A 52 2.46 2.81 10.41
C GLY A 52 1.97 2.40 11.78
N SER A 53 2.06 1.11 12.07
CA SER A 53 1.62 0.54 13.33
C SER A 53 2.37 -0.75 13.58
N ASP A 54 2.64 -1.09 14.84
CA ASP A 54 3.06 -2.43 15.25
C ASP A 54 1.92 -3.48 15.10
N LEU A 55 0.93 -3.20 14.23
CA LEU A 55 -0.21 -4.05 13.94
C LEU A 55 0.05 -4.80 12.64
N GLY A 56 -0.24 -6.10 12.67
CA GLY A 56 -0.23 -6.92 11.46
C GLY A 56 -1.37 -6.60 10.50
N VAL A 57 -1.13 -6.88 9.21
CA VAL A 57 -2.11 -6.81 8.13
C VAL A 57 -2.86 -8.13 8.05
N ARG A 58 -4.18 -8.11 8.24
CA ARG A 58 -5.03 -9.30 8.11
C ARG A 58 -5.44 -9.60 6.68
N SER A 59 -5.70 -8.56 5.91
CA SER A 59 -6.11 -8.70 4.51
C SER A 59 -5.77 -7.45 3.73
N VAL A 60 -5.55 -7.63 2.43
CA VAL A 60 -5.28 -6.54 1.49
C VAL A 60 -6.15 -6.68 0.25
N SER A 61 -6.67 -5.56 -0.23
CA SER A 61 -7.40 -5.45 -1.49
C SER A 61 -6.69 -4.44 -2.39
N ALA A 62 -6.42 -4.83 -3.64
CA ALA A 62 -5.80 -3.98 -4.65
C ALA A 62 -6.85 -3.57 -5.70
N GLY A 63 -7.02 -2.27 -5.89
CA GLY A 63 -7.83 -1.67 -6.94
C GLY A 63 -7.05 -1.47 -8.23
N GLN A 64 -7.42 -0.45 -9.02
CA GLN A 64 -6.69 -0.13 -10.26
C GLN A 64 -5.28 0.41 -9.96
N TYR A 65 -5.17 1.44 -9.12
CA TYR A 65 -3.91 2.10 -8.75
C TYR A 65 -3.82 2.42 -7.25
N HIS A 66 -4.69 1.83 -6.44
CA HIS A 66 -4.72 1.99 -4.98
C HIS A 66 -4.83 0.62 -4.31
N SER A 67 -4.51 0.59 -3.03
CA SER A 67 -4.56 -0.57 -2.16
C SER A 67 -5.19 -0.17 -0.83
N CYS A 68 -5.91 -1.09 -0.21
CA CYS A 68 -6.41 -0.94 1.15
C CYS A 68 -6.10 -2.19 1.96
N ALA A 69 -5.69 -2.00 3.20
CA ALA A 69 -5.43 -3.07 4.16
C ALA A 69 -6.36 -2.96 5.37
N VAL A 70 -6.83 -4.10 5.85
CA VAL A 70 -7.47 -4.25 7.17
C VAL A 70 -6.41 -4.71 8.15
N LEU A 71 -6.20 -3.96 9.23
CA LEU A 71 -5.21 -4.25 10.25
C LEU A 71 -5.77 -5.17 11.35
N SER A 72 -4.91 -5.65 12.24
CA SER A 72 -5.26 -6.57 13.32
C SER A 72 -6.15 -5.95 14.41
N ASP A 73 -6.25 -4.63 14.48
CA ASP A 73 -7.21 -3.90 15.32
C ASP A 73 -8.53 -3.56 14.59
N MET A 74 -8.71 -4.08 13.36
CA MET A 74 -9.84 -3.80 12.47
C MET A 74 -9.86 -2.41 11.84
N SER A 75 -8.86 -1.56 12.09
CA SER A 75 -8.73 -0.30 11.36
C SER A 75 -8.35 -0.56 9.89
N ILE A 76 -8.68 0.42 9.03
CA ILE A 76 -8.42 0.34 7.60
C ILE A 76 -7.47 1.46 7.21
N LYS A 77 -6.44 1.13 6.44
CA LYS A 77 -5.54 2.10 5.82
C LYS A 77 -5.48 1.87 4.32
N CYS A 78 -5.52 2.96 3.56
CA CYS A 78 -5.49 2.92 2.10
C CYS A 78 -4.38 3.82 1.55
N TRP A 79 -3.71 3.37 0.49
CA TRP A 79 -2.65 4.10 -0.21
C TRP A 79 -2.79 3.96 -1.73
N GLY A 80 -2.12 4.84 -2.47
CA GLY A 80 -2.10 4.92 -3.92
C GLY A 80 -2.93 6.10 -4.47
N GLN A 81 -3.50 5.90 -5.65
CA GLN A 81 -4.31 6.92 -6.33
C GLN A 81 -5.55 7.32 -5.53
N ASN A 82 -5.78 8.62 -5.40
CA ASN A 82 -6.90 9.20 -4.67
C ASN A 82 -7.66 10.31 -5.41
N GLY A 83 -7.42 10.55 -6.70
CA GLY A 83 -8.04 11.67 -7.45
C GLY A 83 -9.57 11.65 -7.58
N ARG A 84 -10.24 10.66 -7.01
CA ARG A 84 -11.70 10.50 -6.90
C ARG A 84 -12.14 10.12 -5.47
N GLY A 85 -11.28 10.33 -4.47
CA GLY A 85 -11.54 9.96 -3.08
C GLY A 85 -11.51 8.44 -2.80
N GLN A 86 -10.76 7.64 -3.57
CA GLN A 86 -10.74 6.18 -3.40
C GLN A 86 -10.20 5.75 -2.03
N LEU A 87 -9.35 6.57 -1.41
CA LEU A 87 -8.75 6.25 -0.13
C LEU A 87 -9.70 6.50 1.05
N GLY A 88 -10.81 7.21 0.85
CA GLY A 88 -11.84 7.41 1.88
C GLY A 88 -11.43 8.32 3.05
N VAL A 89 -10.34 9.08 2.93
CA VAL A 89 -9.77 9.90 4.02
C VAL A 89 -10.18 11.37 3.99
N GLY A 90 -11.31 11.69 3.35
CA GLY A 90 -11.86 13.06 3.34
C GLY A 90 -11.14 14.05 2.40
N ASP A 91 -10.21 13.58 1.57
CA ASP A 91 -9.53 14.38 0.55
C ASP A 91 -9.30 13.58 -0.75
N THR A 92 -8.66 14.21 -1.74
CA THR A 92 -8.31 13.60 -3.04
C THR A 92 -6.81 13.53 -3.29
N VAL A 93 -5.99 13.55 -2.23
CA VAL A 93 -4.53 13.54 -2.31
C VAL A 93 -4.03 12.08 -2.35
N ASN A 94 -3.20 11.76 -3.36
CA ASN A 94 -2.55 10.44 -3.47
C ASN A 94 -1.63 10.21 -2.26
N ARG A 95 -1.46 8.97 -1.84
CA ARG A 95 -0.56 8.56 -0.74
C ARG A 95 0.25 7.34 -1.16
N GLY A 96 1.37 7.04 -0.52
CA GLY A 96 2.22 5.90 -0.85
C GLY A 96 3.37 6.17 -1.80
N GLY A 97 3.40 7.37 -2.40
CA GLY A 97 4.45 7.80 -3.31
C GLY A 97 5.58 8.58 -2.62
N SER A 98 5.44 8.90 -1.33
CA SER A 98 6.43 9.64 -0.56
C SER A 98 6.60 9.05 0.83
N ALA A 99 7.84 8.94 1.32
CA ALA A 99 8.08 8.49 2.69
C ALA A 99 7.36 9.35 3.75
N SER A 100 7.01 10.61 3.44
CA SER A 100 6.26 11.48 4.36
C SER A 100 4.78 11.14 4.49
N ASP A 101 4.20 10.34 3.59
CA ASP A 101 2.78 9.97 3.59
C ASP A 101 2.52 8.48 3.90
N MET A 102 3.58 7.74 4.24
CA MET A 102 3.53 6.34 4.67
C MET A 102 3.89 6.17 6.14
N GLY A 103 3.87 4.93 6.62
CA GLY A 103 4.12 4.62 8.01
C GLY A 103 3.13 5.35 8.93
N GLY A 104 3.62 5.89 10.04
CA GLY A 104 2.78 6.55 11.05
C GLY A 104 1.96 7.74 10.52
N ASN A 105 2.34 8.29 9.35
CA ASN A 105 1.61 9.38 8.69
C ASN A 105 0.44 8.88 7.80
N LEU A 106 0.36 7.57 7.55
CA LEU A 106 -0.70 6.99 6.75
C LEU A 106 -2.03 7.02 7.53
N THR A 107 -2.92 7.89 7.08
CA THR A 107 -4.23 8.15 7.70
C THR A 107 -5.14 6.93 7.59
N SER A 108 -5.80 6.58 8.70
CA SER A 108 -6.84 5.56 8.71
C SER A 108 -8.15 6.08 8.14
N VAL A 109 -8.92 5.19 7.53
CA VAL A 109 -10.29 5.47 7.06
C VAL A 109 -11.24 5.48 8.25
N ASP A 110 -12.09 6.51 8.33
CA ASP A 110 -13.16 6.64 9.32
C ASP A 110 -14.48 6.17 8.69
N LEU A 111 -15.12 5.16 9.28
CA LEU A 111 -16.33 4.48 8.75
C LEU A 111 -17.58 4.76 9.59
#